data_AF-A0A0B8QFR9-F1
#
_entry.id   AF-A0A0B8QFR9-F1
#
_cell.length_a   1.000
_cell.length_b   1.000
_cell.length_c   1.000
_cell.angle_alpha   90.00
_cell.angle_beta   90.00
_cell.angle_gamma   90.00
#
_symmetry.space_group_name_H-M   'P 1'
#
loop_
_entity.id
_entity.type
_entity.pdbx_description
1 polymer ?
#
loop_
_entity_poly.entity_id
_entity_poly.type
_entity_poly.pdbx_seq_one_letter_code
_entity_poly.pdbx_strand_id
1 'polypeptide(L)' 'MFSDFEIVRFLERDESATTSLGKMKRWHTYSVVAVKRK' A
#
# COMPACT_ATOMS: atom_id res chain seq x y z
N MET A 1 -6.59 -10.55 5.15
CA MET A 1 -5.16 -10.51 4.78
C MET A 1 -4.24 -10.23 5.97
N PHE A 2 -4.66 -9.43 6.97
CA PHE A 2 -3.85 -9.16 8.18
C PHE A 2 -4.62 -9.35 9.49
N SER A 3 -5.61 -10.24 9.51
CA SER A 3 -6.53 -10.40 10.65
C SER A 3 -5.82 -10.84 11.95
N ASP A 4 -4.72 -11.57 11.83
CA ASP A 4 -3.91 -12.08 12.96
C ASP A 4 -2.72 -11.17 13.32
N PHE A 5 -2.69 -9.96 12.76
CA PHE A 5 -1.62 -9.00 12.98
C PHE A 5 -2.18 -7.72 13.56
N GLU A 6 -1.44 -7.09 14.46
CA GLU A 6 -1.73 -5.74 14.88
C GLU A 6 -1.20 -4.77 13.84
N ILE A 7 -2.07 -3.93 13.28
CA ILE A 7 -1.68 -2.90 12.32
C ILE A 7 -1.15 -1.69 13.09
N VAL A 8 0.14 -1.42 12.94
CA VAL A 8 0.82 -0.30 13.63
C VAL A 8 0.84 0.95 12.75
N ARG A 9 0.81 0.77 11.42
CA ARG A 9 0.70 1.88 10.47
C ARG A 9 -0.07 1.44 9.24
N PHE A 10 -1.00 2.28 8.83
CA PHE A 10 -1.70 2.16 7.57
C PHE A 10 -1.58 3.48 6.82
N LEU A 11 -1.13 3.44 5.57
CA LEU A 11 -0.98 4.61 4.75
C LEU A 11 -1.54 4.35 3.36
N GLU A 12 -2.44 5.22 2.96
CA GLU A 12 -3.08 5.24 1.65
C GLU A 12 -2.49 6.38 0.84
N ARG A 13 -2.17 6.10 -0.42
CA ARG A 13 -1.66 7.11 -1.35
C ARG A 13 -2.30 6.94 -2.72
N ASP A 14 -2.73 8.07 -3.25
CA ASP A 14 -3.10 8.22 -4.66
C ASP A 14 -2.00 8.96 -5.39
N GLU A 15 -1.35 8.27 -6.33
CA GLU A 15 -0.22 8.81 -7.07
C GLU A 15 -0.45 8.64 -8.57
N SER A 16 -0.06 9.63 -9.36
CA SER A 16 -0.01 9.49 -10.82
C SER A 16 1.41 9.15 -11.22
N ALA A 17 1.63 7.98 -11.81
CA ALA A 17 2.95 7.54 -12.23
C ALA A 17 2.91 6.85 -13.60
N THR A 18 3.97 7.05 -14.37
CA THR A 18 4.15 6.48 -15.69
C THR A 18 4.39 4.98 -15.59
N THR A 19 3.63 4.20 -16.36
CA THR A 19 3.95 2.80 -16.62
C THR A 19 5.26 2.68 -17.41
N SER A 20 5.89 1.50 -17.40
CA SER A 20 7.09 1.22 -18.20
C SER A 20 6.88 1.37 -19.71
N LEU A 21 5.62 1.41 -20.17
CA LEU A 21 5.24 1.66 -21.56
C LEU A 21 5.01 3.16 -21.86
N GLY A 22 5.35 4.06 -20.93
CA GLY A 22 5.22 5.50 -21.09
C GLY A 22 3.81 6.06 -20.90
N LYS A 23 2.83 5.22 -20.53
CA LYS A 23 1.44 5.69 -20.28
C LYS A 23 1.25 6.13 -18.84
N MET A 24 0.66 7.29 -18.63
CA MET A 24 0.29 7.80 -17.30
C MET A 24 -0.88 7.01 -16.71
N LYS A 25 -0.77 6.61 -15.44
CA LYS A 25 -1.84 5.92 -14.72
C LYS A 25 -1.98 6.51 -13.32
N ARG A 26 -3.20 6.49 -12.80
CA ARG A 26 -3.49 6.70 -11.37
C ARG A 26 -3.28 5.38 -10.62
N TRP A 27 -2.46 5.43 -9.58
CA TRP A 27 -2.11 4.32 -8.71
C TRP A 27 -2.67 4.58 -7.33
N HIS A 28 -3.44 3.62 -6.85
CA HIS A 28 -3.95 3.61 -5.50
C HIS A 28 -3.14 2.59 -4.70
N THR A 29 -2.34 3.05 -3.75
CA THR A 29 -1.36 2.23 -3.04
C THR A 29 -1.63 2.23 -1.56
N TYR A 30 -1.71 1.03 -0.98
CA TYR A 30 -1.77 0.81 0.46
C TYR A 30 -0.42 0.31 0.97
N SER A 31 0.18 1.07 1.89
CA SER A 31 1.37 0.66 2.65
C SER A 31 0.95 0.31 4.07
N VAL A 32 1.12 -0.95 4.46
CA VAL A 32 0.71 -1.45 5.77
C VAL A 32 1.93 -1.99 6.52
N VAL A 33 2.12 -1.51 7.75
CA VAL A 33 3.08 -2.08 8.71
C VAL A 33 2.28 -2.80 9.78
N ALA A 34 2.44 -4.11 9.84
CA ALA A 34 1.73 -4.95 10.79
C ALA A 34 2.73 -5.82 11.57
N VAL A 35 2.44 -6.01 12.86
CA VAL A 35 3.27 -6.80 13.78
C VAL A 35 2.46 -7.99 14.25
N LYS A 36 3.04 -9.19 14.17
CA LYS A 36 2.48 -10.37 14.82
C LYS A 36 2.97 -10.41 16.25
N ARG A 37 2.07 -10.24 17.21
CA ARG A 37 2.36 -10.56 18.61
C ARG A 37 2.06 -12.04 18.82
N LYS A 38 2.93 -12.72 19.57
CA LYS A 38 2.88 -14.16 19.82
C LYS A 38 1.50 -14.64 20.24
#